data_AF-A0A967YS51-F1
#
_entry.id   AF-A0A967YS51-F1
#
_cell.length_a   1.000
_cell.length_b   1.000
_cell.length_c   1.000
_cell.angle_alpha   90.00
_cell.angle_beta   90.00
_cell.angle_gamma   90.00
#
_symmetry.space_group_name_H-M   'P 1'
#
loop_
_entity.id
_entity.type
_entity.pdbx_description
1 polymer ?
#
loop_
_entity_poly.entity_id
_entity_poly.type
_entity_poly.pdbx_seq_one_letter_code
_entity_poly.pdbx_strand_id
1 'polypeptide(L)'
;MSIDILSLSISALTPVAIAVVGYFIQRTLAQQNRSWKVQERIADKRVEIYEKIAEDLNKIYCYVMDVGDFRNETPDTIIAAKRTVDRNMYMYQALWPPETFQNFISYMDSAFATFQGVGENAKIRTRTIQKKSALKQSAKQWPKDWDARFTGEQDSDHHMKYQQLIQSISRDLMHSPMVTS
;
A
#
# COMPACT_ATOMS: atom_id res chain seq x y z
N MET A 1 3.37 -20.59 71.31
CA MET A 1 2.55 -21.14 70.21
C MET A 1 2.02 -20.07 69.23
N SER A 2 2.56 -18.84 69.22
CA SER A 2 2.08 -17.78 68.31
C SER A 2 3.11 -17.35 67.26
N ILE A 3 4.38 -17.74 67.43
CA ILE A 3 5.50 -17.33 66.57
C ILE A 3 5.64 -18.29 65.37
N ASP A 4 5.44 -19.58 65.58
CA ASP A 4 5.54 -20.62 64.54
C ASP A 4 4.46 -20.47 63.48
N ILE A 5 3.22 -20.15 63.88
CA ILE A 5 2.08 -19.94 62.96
C ILE A 5 2.29 -18.69 62.08
N LEU A 6 2.92 -17.64 62.63
CA LEU A 6 3.24 -16.43 61.87
C LEU A 6 4.32 -16.71 60.81
N SER A 7 5.37 -17.45 61.17
CA SER A 7 6.46 -17.82 60.24
C SER A 7 5.99 -18.77 59.13
N LEU A 8 5.09 -19.70 59.45
CA LEU A 8 4.49 -20.61 58.49
C LEU A 8 3.62 -19.86 57.47
N SER A 9 2.86 -18.87 57.95
CA SER A 9 1.99 -18.02 57.11
C SER A 9 2.81 -17.16 56.14
N ILE A 10 3.95 -16.63 56.57
CA ILE A 10 4.85 -15.82 55.73
C ILE A 10 5.51 -16.70 54.65
N SER A 11 5.95 -17.93 55.00
CA SER A 11 6.61 -18.84 54.07
C SER A 11 5.70 -19.37 52.94
N ALA A 12 4.40 -19.50 53.20
CA ALA A 12 3.41 -19.87 52.19
C ALA A 12 2.94 -18.67 51.34
N LEU A 13 3.02 -17.44 51.87
CA LEU A 13 2.56 -16.24 51.18
C LEU A 13 3.49 -15.83 50.03
N THR A 14 4.80 -15.99 50.20
CA THR A 14 5.79 -15.67 49.16
C THR A 14 5.57 -16.46 47.85
N PRO A 15 5.48 -17.81 47.84
CA PRO A 15 5.24 -18.55 46.60
C PRO A 15 3.86 -18.23 45.99
N VAL A 16 2.83 -17.96 46.80
CA VAL A 16 1.51 -17.54 46.30
C VAL A 16 1.57 -16.17 45.64
N ALA A 17 2.25 -15.19 46.26
CA ALA A 17 2.43 -13.86 45.69
C ALA A 17 3.21 -13.92 44.36
N ILE A 18 4.29 -14.73 44.30
CA ILE A 18 5.05 -14.97 43.08
C ILE A 18 4.17 -15.60 42.00
N ALA A 19 3.34 -16.59 42.33
CA ALA A 19 2.44 -17.24 41.38
C ALA A 19 1.38 -16.26 40.83
N VAL A 20 0.81 -15.40 41.68
CA VAL A 20 -0.17 -14.39 41.27
C VAL A 20 0.47 -13.35 40.36
N VAL A 21 1.63 -12.80 40.73
CA VAL A 21 2.37 -11.84 39.89
C VAL A 21 2.77 -12.48 38.56
N GLY A 22 3.31 -13.70 38.59
CA GLY A 22 3.67 -14.46 37.40
C GLY A 22 2.48 -14.68 36.46
N TYR A 23 1.31 -15.03 37.00
CA TYR A 23 0.08 -15.18 36.22
C TYR A 23 -0.34 -13.88 35.53
N PHE A 24 -0.32 -12.75 36.24
CA PHE A 24 -0.67 -11.45 35.64
C PHE A 24 0.34 -11.02 34.56
N ILE A 25 1.64 -11.20 34.80
CA ILE A 25 2.69 -10.93 33.81
C ILE A 25 2.48 -11.81 32.57
N GLN A 26 2.31 -13.12 32.75
CA GLN A 26 2.12 -14.06 31.64
C GLN A 26 0.86 -13.74 30.84
N ARG A 27 -0.24 -13.37 31.51
CA ARG A 27 -1.48 -12.98 30.85
C ARG A 27 -1.31 -11.73 29.99
N THR A 28 -0.64 -10.70 30.51
CA THR A 28 -0.36 -9.46 29.78
C THR A 28 0.56 -9.72 28.58
N LEU A 29 1.65 -10.48 28.78
CA LEU A 29 2.57 -10.87 27.70
C LEU A 29 1.86 -11.69 26.62
N ALA A 30 0.98 -12.62 27.01
CA ALA A 30 0.23 -13.44 26.05
C ALA A 30 -0.74 -12.60 25.20
N GLN A 31 -1.36 -11.57 25.78
CA GLN A 31 -2.23 -10.64 25.04
C GLN A 31 -1.43 -9.76 24.08
N GLN A 32 -0.31 -9.19 24.53
CA GLN A 32 0.58 -8.40 23.68
C GLN A 32 1.15 -9.24 22.53
N ASN A 33 1.61 -10.46 22.81
CA ASN A 33 2.16 -11.34 21.77
C ASN A 33 1.12 -11.69 20.68
N ARG A 34 -0.17 -11.83 21.06
CA ARG A 34 -1.24 -12.06 20.07
C ARG A 34 -1.47 -10.85 19.18
N SER A 35 -1.55 -9.65 19.74
CA SER A 35 -1.74 -8.43 18.93
C SER A 35 -0.55 -8.18 18.02
N TRP A 36 0.67 -8.41 18.51
CA TRP A 36 1.90 -8.29 17.73
C TRP A 36 1.93 -9.24 16.54
N LYS A 37 1.61 -10.53 16.75
CA LYS A 37 1.52 -11.52 15.67
C LYS A 37 0.48 -11.16 14.60
N VAL A 38 -0.61 -10.51 14.98
CA VAL A 38 -1.61 -10.05 14.02
C VAL A 38 -1.07 -8.88 13.20
N GLN A 39 -0.41 -7.91 13.85
CA GLN A 39 0.19 -6.76 13.17
C GLN A 39 1.31 -7.18 12.22
N GLU A 40 2.17 -8.10 12.64
CA GLU A 40 3.23 -8.69 11.81
C GLU A 40 2.65 -9.33 10.55
N ARG A 41 1.64 -10.18 10.67
CA ARG A 41 0.96 -10.82 9.52
C ARG A 41 0.31 -9.81 8.57
N ILE A 42 -0.23 -8.71 9.11
CA ILE A 42 -0.79 -7.63 8.29
C ILE A 42 0.33 -6.93 7.52
N ALA A 43 1.45 -6.62 8.19
CA ALA A 43 2.60 -5.99 7.57
C ALA A 43 3.20 -6.87 6.46
N ASP A 44 3.43 -8.16 6.71
CA ASP A 44 3.90 -9.12 5.72
C ASP A 44 2.98 -9.16 4.50
N LYS A 45 1.66 -9.16 4.74
CA LYS A 45 0.69 -9.17 3.64
C LYS A 45 0.73 -7.88 2.83
N ARG A 46 0.94 -6.72 3.46
CA ARG A 46 1.12 -5.44 2.75
C ARG A 46 2.38 -5.45 1.89
N VAL A 47 3.49 -6.01 2.39
CA VAL A 47 4.72 -6.18 1.60
C VAL A 47 4.44 -7.04 0.36
N GLU A 48 3.82 -8.21 0.54
CA GLU A 48 3.46 -9.11 -0.57
C GLU A 48 2.54 -8.43 -1.60
N ILE A 49 1.60 -7.59 -1.15
CA ILE A 49 0.74 -6.82 -2.05
C ILE A 49 1.55 -5.76 -2.79
N TYR A 50 2.41 -5.02 -2.08
CA TYR A 50 3.22 -3.97 -2.67
C TYR A 50 4.16 -4.52 -3.75
N GLU A 51 4.82 -5.64 -3.50
CA GLU A 51 5.67 -6.33 -4.48
C GLU A 51 4.93 -6.65 -5.79
N LYS A 52 3.62 -6.96 -5.71
CA LYS A 52 2.79 -7.25 -6.89
C LYS A 52 2.35 -6.02 -7.67
N ILE A 53 2.35 -4.83 -7.05
CA ILE A 53 1.80 -3.60 -7.67
C ILE A 53 2.84 -2.50 -7.88
N ALA A 54 4.02 -2.59 -7.28
CA ALA A 54 5.03 -1.53 -7.29
C ALA A 54 5.48 -1.16 -8.71
N GLU A 55 5.72 -2.17 -9.55
CA GLU A 55 6.10 -1.96 -10.96
C GLU A 55 4.99 -1.26 -11.74
N ASP A 56 3.74 -1.73 -11.59
CA ASP A 56 2.59 -1.17 -12.29
C ASP A 56 2.26 0.26 -11.84
N LEU A 57 2.40 0.56 -10.53
CA LEU A 57 2.31 1.92 -10.00
C LEU A 57 3.35 2.83 -10.64
N ASN A 58 4.60 2.37 -10.73
CA ASN A 58 5.67 3.15 -11.35
C ASN A 58 5.45 3.34 -12.86
N LYS A 59 4.98 2.32 -13.57
CA LYS A 59 4.63 2.40 -15.00
C LYS A 59 3.58 3.48 -15.26
N ILE A 60 2.49 3.49 -14.47
CA ILE A 60 1.44 4.51 -14.57
C ILE A 60 2.04 5.90 -14.37
N TYR A 61 2.83 6.10 -13.31
CA TYR A 61 3.47 7.38 -13.02
C TYR A 61 4.39 7.83 -14.16
N CYS A 62 5.31 6.98 -14.60
CA CYS A 62 6.24 7.26 -15.67
C CYS A 62 5.51 7.63 -16.96
N TYR A 63 4.44 6.91 -17.28
CA TYR A 63 3.65 7.16 -18.48
C TYR A 63 2.87 8.46 -18.42
N VAL A 64 2.23 8.78 -17.31
CA VAL A 64 1.50 10.05 -17.16
C VAL A 64 2.45 11.24 -17.19
N MET A 65 3.65 11.11 -16.62
CA MET A 65 4.63 12.20 -16.53
C MET A 65 5.59 12.31 -17.73
N ASP A 66 5.54 11.38 -18.70
CA ASP A 66 6.49 11.30 -19.81
C ASP A 66 7.97 11.20 -19.35
N VAL A 67 8.21 10.42 -18.30
CA VAL A 67 9.55 10.19 -17.71
C VAL A 67 9.92 8.70 -17.69
N GLY A 68 11.20 8.41 -17.45
CA GLY A 68 11.69 7.03 -17.38
C GLY A 68 11.45 6.27 -18.69
N ASP A 69 10.91 5.07 -18.57
CA ASP A 69 10.73 4.13 -19.68
C ASP A 69 9.37 4.25 -20.39
N PHE A 70 8.68 5.40 -20.27
CA PHE A 70 7.33 5.58 -20.81
C PHE A 70 7.20 5.29 -22.32
N ARG A 71 8.30 5.36 -23.08
CA ARG A 71 8.33 5.14 -24.53
C ARG A 71 8.09 3.69 -24.93
N ASN A 72 8.31 2.75 -24.01
CA ASN A 72 8.10 1.32 -24.23
C ASN A 72 6.67 0.88 -23.89
N GLU A 73 5.88 1.75 -23.29
CA GLU A 73 4.52 1.48 -22.86
C GLU A 73 3.48 1.94 -23.88
N THR A 74 2.28 1.37 -23.81
CA THR A 74 1.12 1.73 -24.65
C THR A 74 -0.07 2.09 -23.78
N PRO A 75 -1.10 2.78 -24.31
CA PRO A 75 -2.30 3.05 -23.53
C PRO A 75 -2.94 1.79 -22.95
N ASP A 76 -2.92 0.68 -23.69
CA ASP A 76 -3.50 -0.58 -23.25
C ASP A 76 -2.68 -1.24 -22.13
N THR A 77 -1.34 -1.18 -22.17
CA THR A 77 -0.51 -1.68 -21.07
C THR A 77 -0.74 -0.89 -19.79
N ILE A 78 -0.93 0.43 -19.90
CA ILE A 78 -1.19 1.30 -18.76
C ILE A 78 -2.59 1.10 -18.18
N ILE A 79 -3.60 0.86 -19.02
CA ILE A 79 -4.94 0.49 -18.56
C ILE A 79 -4.91 -0.90 -17.88
N ALA A 80 -4.10 -1.84 -18.38
CA ALA A 80 -3.91 -3.13 -17.74
C ALA A 80 -3.22 -3.00 -16.38
N ALA A 81 -2.16 -2.19 -16.28
CA ALA A 81 -1.50 -1.86 -15.01
C ALA A 81 -2.49 -1.28 -14.00
N LYS A 82 -3.33 -0.30 -14.41
CA LYS A 82 -4.40 0.25 -13.56
C LYS A 82 -5.29 -0.85 -12.97
N ARG A 83 -5.78 -1.77 -13.82
CA ARG A 83 -6.65 -2.87 -13.38
C ARG A 83 -5.97 -3.81 -12.39
N THR A 84 -4.68 -4.08 -12.58
CA THR A 84 -3.90 -4.89 -11.65
C THR A 84 -3.75 -4.21 -10.30
N VAL A 85 -3.38 -2.92 -10.29
CA VAL A 85 -3.25 -2.15 -9.05
C VAL A 85 -4.60 -2.04 -8.34
N ASP A 86 -5.65 -1.60 -9.05
CA ASP A 86 -7.00 -1.45 -8.48
C ASP A 86 -7.47 -2.76 -7.83
N ARG A 87 -7.39 -3.87 -8.56
CA ARG A 87 -7.81 -5.18 -8.07
C ARG A 87 -7.11 -5.54 -6.76
N ASN A 88 -5.79 -5.35 -6.67
CA ASN A 88 -5.05 -5.68 -5.46
C ASN A 88 -5.37 -4.71 -4.31
N MET A 89 -5.43 -3.40 -4.58
CA MET A 89 -5.71 -2.39 -3.57
C MET A 89 -7.12 -2.56 -2.99
N TYR A 90 -8.15 -2.68 -3.84
CA TYR A 90 -9.54 -2.85 -3.38
C TYR A 90 -9.78 -4.22 -2.72
N MET A 91 -9.22 -5.30 -3.25
CA MET A 91 -9.38 -6.65 -2.66
C MET A 91 -8.82 -6.73 -1.24
N TYR A 92 -7.75 -5.98 -0.97
CA TYR A 92 -7.09 -5.94 0.33
C TYR A 92 -7.26 -4.60 1.06
N GLN A 93 -8.31 -3.84 0.74
CA GLN A 93 -8.54 -2.51 1.30
C GLN A 93 -8.51 -2.51 2.83
N ALA A 94 -9.11 -3.52 3.47
CA ALA A 94 -9.15 -3.65 4.92
C ALA A 94 -7.77 -3.80 5.58
N LEU A 95 -6.74 -4.18 4.82
CA LEU A 95 -5.38 -4.27 5.31
C LEU A 95 -4.67 -2.92 5.30
N TRP A 96 -5.12 -1.94 4.52
CA TRP A 96 -4.48 -0.64 4.41
C TRP A 96 -5.06 0.36 5.42
N PRO A 97 -4.22 1.22 6.01
CA PRO A 97 -4.71 2.38 6.75
C PRO A 97 -5.57 3.27 5.84
N PRO A 98 -6.63 3.91 6.38
CA PRO A 98 -7.52 4.77 5.60
C PRO A 98 -6.79 5.87 4.83
N GLU A 99 -5.75 6.48 5.43
CA GLU A 99 -4.93 7.52 4.80
C GLU A 99 -4.23 7.01 3.54
N THR A 100 -3.57 5.84 3.61
CA THR A 100 -2.87 5.25 2.47
C THR A 100 -3.83 4.88 1.35
N PHE A 101 -5.00 4.35 1.70
CA PHE A 101 -6.03 4.04 0.72
C PHE A 101 -6.60 5.31 0.06
N GLN A 102 -6.74 6.40 0.82
CA GLN A 102 -7.19 7.69 0.29
C GLN A 102 -6.14 8.32 -0.64
N ASN A 103 -4.85 8.24 -0.30
CA ASN A 103 -3.76 8.67 -1.18
C ASN A 103 -3.73 7.86 -2.47
N PHE A 104 -4.02 6.55 -2.39
CA PHE A 104 -4.16 5.68 -3.56
C PHE A 104 -5.29 6.15 -4.49
N ILE A 105 -6.47 6.41 -3.95
CA ILE A 105 -7.60 6.92 -4.73
C ILE A 105 -7.23 8.27 -5.38
N SER A 106 -6.67 9.20 -4.60
CA SER A 106 -6.29 10.53 -5.10
C SER A 106 -5.27 10.45 -6.24
N TYR A 107 -4.27 9.58 -6.11
CA TYR A 107 -3.31 9.29 -7.17
C TYR A 107 -3.99 8.70 -8.41
N MET A 108 -4.84 7.68 -8.27
CA MET A 108 -5.52 7.06 -9.40
C MET A 108 -6.48 8.01 -10.12
N ASP A 109 -7.17 8.88 -9.39
CA ASP A 109 -8.05 9.91 -9.97
C ASP A 109 -7.26 10.98 -10.72
N SER A 110 -6.03 11.28 -10.29
CA SER A 110 -5.13 12.17 -11.03
C SER A 110 -4.58 11.54 -12.31
N ALA A 111 -4.48 10.20 -12.34
CA ALA A 111 -3.94 9.44 -13.47
C ALA A 111 -5.01 9.04 -14.48
N PHE A 112 -6.27 8.88 -14.05
CA PHE A 112 -7.34 8.33 -14.88
C PHE A 112 -8.66 9.08 -14.69
N ALA A 113 -9.38 9.24 -15.79
CA ALA A 113 -10.80 9.60 -15.78
C ALA A 113 -11.63 8.31 -15.85
N THR A 114 -12.29 7.97 -14.75
CA THR A 114 -13.18 6.81 -14.60
C THR A 114 -14.61 7.16 -15.04
N PHE A 115 -15.52 6.17 -15.04
CA PHE A 115 -16.96 6.35 -15.35
C PHE A 115 -17.27 7.00 -16.72
N GLN A 116 -16.56 6.59 -17.76
CA GLN A 116 -16.74 7.14 -19.13
C GLN A 116 -17.96 6.56 -19.87
N GLY A 117 -18.66 5.59 -19.28
CA GLY A 117 -19.78 4.86 -19.88
C GLY A 117 -19.81 3.40 -19.41
N VAL A 118 -20.94 2.71 -19.64
CA VAL A 118 -21.05 1.28 -19.30
C VAL A 118 -20.16 0.47 -20.24
N GLY A 119 -19.21 -0.29 -19.69
CA GLY A 119 -18.28 -1.13 -20.45
C GLY A 119 -17.09 -0.37 -21.06
N GLU A 120 -17.00 0.95 -20.88
CA GLU A 120 -15.92 1.77 -21.41
C GLU A 120 -14.68 1.76 -20.50
N ASN A 121 -13.50 1.74 -21.13
CA ASN A 121 -12.24 1.82 -20.39
C ASN A 121 -12.05 3.21 -19.77
N ALA A 122 -11.33 3.27 -18.66
CA ALA A 122 -10.86 4.55 -18.12
C ALA A 122 -9.94 5.24 -19.15
N LYS A 123 -10.04 6.57 -19.22
CA LYS A 123 -9.12 7.39 -20.01
C LYS A 123 -7.93 7.82 -19.17
N ILE A 124 -6.75 7.89 -19.78
CA ILE A 124 -5.51 8.32 -19.13
C ILE A 124 -5.46 9.85 -19.14
N ARG A 125 -5.23 10.44 -17.97
CA ARG A 125 -5.09 11.88 -17.77
C ARG A 125 -3.68 12.35 -18.11
N THR A 126 -3.40 12.44 -19.40
CA THR A 126 -2.16 13.04 -19.91
C THR A 126 -2.38 13.64 -21.29
N ARG A 127 -1.47 14.55 -21.66
CA ARG A 127 -1.28 14.99 -23.04
C ARG A 127 -0.58 13.91 -23.86
N THR A 128 -0.77 13.93 -25.18
CA THR A 128 -0.17 12.96 -26.12
C THR A 128 1.01 13.51 -26.90
N ILE A 129 1.35 14.80 -26.76
CA ILE A 129 2.35 15.50 -27.59
C ILE A 129 3.72 14.82 -27.48
N GLN A 130 4.21 14.62 -26.25
CA GLN A 130 5.49 13.99 -25.97
C GLN A 130 5.52 12.52 -26.43
N LYS A 131 4.45 11.76 -26.15
CA LYS A 131 4.30 10.36 -26.54
C LYS A 131 4.31 10.17 -28.06
N LYS A 132 3.57 11.01 -28.79
CA LYS A 132 3.58 11.04 -30.26
C LYS A 132 4.96 11.37 -30.82
N SER A 133 5.68 12.33 -30.20
CA SER A 133 7.04 12.68 -30.60
C SER A 133 8.02 11.51 -30.40
N ALA A 134 7.93 10.82 -29.26
CA ALA A 134 8.79 9.67 -28.96
C ALA A 134 8.57 8.46 -29.91
N LEU A 135 7.31 8.17 -30.27
CA LEU A 135 7.00 7.09 -31.22
C LEU A 135 7.51 7.38 -32.63
N LYS A 136 7.41 8.64 -33.09
CA LYS A 136 7.99 9.07 -34.38
C LYS A 136 9.49 8.85 -34.45
N GLN A 137 10.21 9.15 -33.36
CA GLN A 137 11.66 8.89 -33.28
C GLN A 137 12.00 7.40 -33.37
N SER A 138 11.08 6.53 -32.94
CA SER A 138 11.23 5.08 -32.97
C SER A 138 10.76 4.44 -34.28
N ALA A 139 10.52 5.24 -35.33
CA ALA A 139 9.96 4.83 -36.62
C ALA A 139 8.61 4.06 -36.52
N LYS A 140 7.89 4.21 -35.40
CA LYS A 140 6.58 3.61 -35.17
C LYS A 140 5.49 4.65 -35.41
N GLN A 141 4.38 4.22 -36.00
CA GLN A 141 3.23 5.08 -36.24
C GLN A 141 2.32 5.10 -35.01
N TRP A 142 1.86 6.28 -34.61
CA TRP A 142 0.84 6.45 -33.59
C TRP A 142 -0.51 5.90 -34.09
N PRO A 143 -1.07 4.86 -33.46
CA PRO A 143 -2.40 4.35 -33.81
C PRO A 143 -3.49 5.40 -33.57
N LYS A 144 -4.42 5.58 -34.50
CA LYS A 144 -5.46 6.64 -34.42
C LYS A 144 -6.45 6.41 -33.28
N ASP A 145 -6.73 5.16 -32.97
CA ASP A 145 -7.62 4.72 -31.90
C ASP A 145 -7.06 5.03 -30.49
N TRP A 146 -5.74 5.21 -30.37
CA TRP A 146 -5.13 5.60 -29.09
C TRP A 146 -5.57 6.97 -28.61
N ASP A 147 -5.89 7.91 -29.50
CA ASP A 147 -6.32 9.25 -29.08
C ASP A 147 -7.59 9.21 -28.22
N ALA A 148 -8.48 8.23 -28.44
CA ALA A 148 -9.68 8.04 -27.62
C ALA A 148 -9.38 7.56 -26.18
N ARG A 149 -8.16 7.09 -25.90
CA ARG A 149 -7.72 6.61 -24.58
C ARG A 149 -7.21 7.74 -23.67
N PHE A 150 -7.13 8.97 -24.15
CA PHE A 150 -6.59 10.10 -23.39
C PHE A 150 -7.64 11.19 -23.18
N THR A 151 -7.51 11.93 -22.08
CA THR A 151 -8.33 13.12 -21.83
C THR A 151 -7.77 14.39 -22.47
N GLY A 152 -6.46 14.41 -22.79
CA GLY A 152 -5.76 15.60 -23.28
C GLY A 152 -5.38 16.60 -22.18
N GLU A 153 -5.74 16.32 -20.94
CA GLU A 153 -5.38 17.11 -19.75
C GLU A 153 -4.54 16.25 -18.80
N GLN A 154 -3.63 16.90 -18.08
CA GLN A 154 -2.79 16.29 -17.06
C GLN A 154 -3.01 17.07 -15.76
N ASP A 155 -3.20 16.34 -14.66
CA ASP A 155 -3.29 16.94 -13.34
C ASP A 155 -1.91 17.50 -12.92
N SER A 156 -1.84 18.79 -12.57
CA SER A 156 -0.60 19.44 -12.13
C SER A 156 -0.04 18.81 -10.85
N ASP A 157 -0.90 18.24 -10.03
CA ASP A 157 -0.56 17.69 -8.72
C ASP A 157 -0.23 16.19 -8.81
N HIS A 158 -0.25 15.60 -10.00
CA HIS A 158 -0.04 14.15 -10.20
C HIS A 158 1.24 13.65 -9.53
N HIS A 159 2.35 14.38 -9.68
CA HIS A 159 3.62 14.03 -9.05
C HIS A 159 3.54 14.06 -7.52
N MET A 160 2.93 15.11 -6.95
CA MET A 160 2.75 15.24 -5.51
C MET A 160 1.90 14.09 -4.95
N LYS A 161 0.78 13.75 -5.61
CA LYS A 161 -0.11 12.67 -5.21
C LYS A 161 0.58 11.30 -5.27
N TYR A 162 1.41 11.07 -6.29
CA TYR A 162 2.25 9.87 -6.36
C TYR A 162 3.23 9.80 -5.19
N GLN A 163 3.94 10.90 -4.88
CA GLN A 163 4.87 10.94 -3.75
C GLN A 163 4.16 10.70 -2.41
N GLN A 164 2.99 11.29 -2.20
CA GLN A 164 2.16 11.06 -1.01
C GLN A 164 1.78 9.59 -0.85
N LEU A 165 1.38 8.93 -1.93
CA LEU A 165 1.08 7.49 -1.92
C LEU A 165 2.31 6.64 -1.58
N ILE A 166 3.45 6.89 -2.21
CA ILE A 166 4.68 6.13 -1.96
C ILE A 166 5.17 6.34 -0.53
N GLN A 167 5.10 7.57 -0.01
CA GLN A 167 5.45 7.88 1.38
C GLN A 167 4.52 7.15 2.37
N SER A 168 3.22 7.15 2.13
CA SER A 168 2.26 6.48 3.01
C SER A 168 2.40 4.96 2.97
N ILE A 169 2.63 4.37 1.79
CA ILE A 169 2.95 2.94 1.67
C ILE A 169 4.25 2.63 2.41
N SER A 170 5.33 3.36 2.14
CA SER A 170 6.65 3.12 2.76
C SER A 170 6.56 3.16 4.28
N ARG A 171 5.86 4.15 4.84
CA ARG A 171 5.56 4.23 6.27
C ARG A 171 4.84 2.97 6.76
N ASP A 172 3.80 2.53 6.08
CA ASP A 172 2.99 1.38 6.50
C ASP A 172 3.69 0.04 6.37
N LEU A 173 4.72 -0.04 5.51
CA LEU A 173 5.61 -1.19 5.39
C LEU A 173 6.71 -1.18 6.49
N MET A 174 7.28 -0.01 6.80
CA MET A 174 8.35 0.15 7.80
C MET A 174 7.87 0.01 9.25
N HIS A 175 6.58 0.23 9.54
CA HIS A 175 6.03 0.03 10.89
C HIS A 175 5.76 -1.45 11.22
N SER A 176 6.32 -2.40 10.46
CA SER A 176 6.46 -3.78 10.94
C SER A 176 7.32 -3.76 12.20
N PRO A 177 6.91 -4.36 13.32
CA PRO A 177 7.62 -4.24 14.59
C PRO A 177 9.05 -4.75 14.39
N MET A 178 10.02 -3.83 14.39
CA MET A 178 11.42 -4.19 14.41
C MET A 178 11.65 -5.06 15.64
N VAL A 179 12.06 -6.30 15.40
CA VAL A 179 12.57 -7.22 16.41
C VAL A 179 13.77 -6.54 17.04
N THR A 180 13.58 -5.87 18.17
CA THR A 180 14.69 -5.57 19.08
C THR A 180 15.04 -6.88 19.76
N SER A 181 16.01 -7.57 19.19
CA SER A 181 16.72 -8.72 19.77
C SER A 181 17.36 -8.38 21.10
#